data_AF-A0A5P0Z1F3-F1
#
_entry.id   AF-A0A5P0Z1F3-F1
#
_cell.length_a   1.000
_cell.length_b   1.000
_cell.length_c   1.000
_cell.angle_alpha   90.00
_cell.angle_beta   90.00
_cell.angle_gamma   90.00
#
_symmetry.space_group_name_H-M   'P 1'
#
loop_
_entity.id
_entity.type
_entity.pdbx_description
1 polymer ?
#
loop_
_entity_poly.entity_id
_entity_poly.type
_entity_poly.pdbx_seq_one_letter_code
_entity_poly.pdbx_strand_id
1 'polypeptide(L)'
;VGVVVSVLLGVALLRRSAVALVALLLPVAAWTYLFGGLLLPAAAAGPRDLVVVQHNVSDENVDPAGTARALADVGADLVGLQELLPHALPTYERVLAPDYPYHVVHGTVGLWSKHPLTEDDVVDIKPREITEPWSRGLRAVADAPQGEIAVYVAHLPSVRVG
;
A
#
# COMPACT_ATOMS: atom_id res chain seq x y z
N VAL A 1 -3.03 -21.52 -8.42
CA VAL A 1 -2.30 -21.32 -9.69
C VAL A 1 -1.17 -22.34 -9.86
N GLY A 2 -0.22 -22.47 -8.90
CA GLY A 2 0.91 -23.40 -9.02
C GLY A 2 0.53 -24.87 -9.31
N VAL A 3 -0.49 -25.41 -8.64
CA VAL A 3 -0.96 -26.79 -8.86
C VAL A 3 -1.46 -27.02 -10.29
N VAL A 4 -2.17 -26.04 -10.87
CA VAL A 4 -2.69 -26.13 -12.26
C VAL A 4 -1.53 -26.17 -13.25
N VAL A 5 -0.49 -25.36 -13.03
CA VAL A 5 0.73 -25.34 -13.85
C VAL A 5 1.46 -26.69 -13.78
N SER A 6 1.60 -27.29 -12.59
CA SER A 6 2.23 -28.60 -12.41
C SER A 6 1.47 -29.73 -13.12
N VAL A 7 0.13 -29.73 -13.06
CA VAL A 7 -0.70 -30.72 -13.75
C VAL A 7 -0.59 -30.58 -15.27
N LEU A 8 -0.64 -29.35 -15.79
CA LEU A 8 -0.48 -29.09 -17.23
C LEU A 8 0.92 -29.51 -17.73
N LEU A 9 1.97 -29.35 -16.92
CA LEU A 9 3.32 -29.81 -17.26
C LEU A 9 3.36 -31.34 -17.38
N GLY A 10 2.79 -32.05 -16.41
CA GLY A 10 2.68 -33.51 -16.43
C GLY A 10 1.92 -34.00 -17.67
N VAL A 11 0.80 -33.37 -18.00
CA VAL A 11 0.02 -33.70 -19.21
C VAL A 11 0.80 -33.42 -20.50
N ALA A 12 1.50 -32.28 -20.60
CA ALA A 12 2.32 -31.94 -21.77
C ALA A 12 3.44 -32.97 -22.00
N LEU A 13 4.10 -33.40 -20.92
CA LEU A 13 5.13 -34.44 -20.95
C LEU A 13 4.56 -35.81 -21.33
N LEU A 14 3.44 -36.23 -20.72
CA LEU A 14 2.77 -37.49 -21.04
C LEU A 14 2.29 -37.54 -22.50
N ARG A 15 1.84 -36.41 -23.04
CA ARG A 15 1.36 -36.29 -24.43
C ARG A 15 2.49 -36.04 -25.44
N ARG A 16 3.75 -35.89 -24.98
CA ARG A 16 4.93 -35.55 -25.80
C ARG A 16 4.71 -34.35 -26.73
N SER A 17 3.88 -33.39 -26.32
CA SER A 17 3.53 -32.25 -27.16
C SER A 17 4.48 -31.09 -26.93
N ALA A 18 5.37 -30.84 -27.89
CA ALA A 18 6.29 -29.70 -27.85
C ALA A 18 5.53 -28.37 -27.77
N VAL A 19 4.40 -28.25 -28.47
CA VAL A 19 3.55 -27.05 -28.45
C VAL A 19 2.94 -26.83 -27.07
N ALA A 20 2.43 -27.88 -26.42
CA ALA A 20 1.87 -27.76 -25.07
C ALA A 20 2.95 -27.41 -24.05
N LEU A 21 4.16 -27.94 -24.23
CA LEU A 21 5.31 -27.61 -23.38
C LEU A 21 5.69 -26.14 -23.51
N VAL A 22 5.79 -25.61 -24.74
CA VAL A 22 6.12 -24.21 -25.01
C VAL A 22 5.02 -23.28 -24.49
N ALA A 23 3.74 -23.60 -24.75
CA ALA A 23 2.59 -22.83 -24.28
C ALA A 23 2.53 -22.71 -22.74
N LEU A 24 3.07 -23.70 -22.03
CA LEU A 24 3.15 -23.68 -20.57
C LEU A 24 4.42 -23.00 -20.06
N LEU A 25 5.58 -23.33 -20.63
CA LEU A 25 6.87 -22.86 -20.12
C LEU A 25 7.09 -21.37 -20.38
N LEU A 26 6.62 -20.83 -21.51
CA LEU A 26 6.80 -19.41 -21.83
C LEU A 26 6.17 -18.47 -20.79
N PRO A 27 4.88 -18.57 -20.44
CA PRO A 27 4.29 -17.68 -19.44
C PRO A 27 4.88 -17.90 -18.04
N VAL A 28 5.24 -19.14 -17.68
CA VAL A 28 5.90 -19.44 -16.39
C VAL A 28 7.29 -18.80 -16.32
N ALA A 29 8.08 -18.93 -17.39
CA ALA A 29 9.40 -18.32 -17.48
C ALA A 29 9.31 -16.79 -17.47
N ALA A 30 8.39 -16.20 -18.23
CA ALA A 30 8.16 -14.76 -18.24
C ALA A 30 7.75 -14.25 -16.87
N TRP A 31 6.80 -14.92 -16.20
CA TRP A 31 6.37 -14.56 -14.85
C TRP A 31 7.52 -14.69 -13.84
N THR A 32 8.27 -15.79 -13.89
CA THR A 32 9.41 -16.03 -12.97
C THR A 32 10.53 -15.02 -13.20
N TYR A 33 10.79 -14.64 -14.45
CA TYR A 33 11.78 -13.60 -14.77
C TYR A 33 11.35 -12.22 -14.24
N LEU A 34 10.07 -11.86 -14.39
CA LEU A 34 9.55 -10.56 -13.96
C LEU A 34 9.37 -10.48 -12.43
N PHE A 35 8.97 -11.57 -11.78
CA PHE A 35 8.49 -11.55 -10.39
C PHE A 35 9.24 -12.49 -9.44
N GLY A 36 10.08 -13.40 -9.93
CA GLY A 36 10.78 -14.38 -9.10
C GLY A 36 11.69 -13.74 -8.06
N GLY A 37 12.24 -12.56 -8.34
CA GLY A 37 13.02 -11.78 -7.36
C GLY A 37 12.22 -11.35 -6.13
N LEU A 38 10.89 -11.22 -6.24
CA LEU A 38 10.01 -10.87 -5.11
C LEU A 38 9.86 -12.01 -4.10
N LEU A 39 10.24 -13.24 -4.47
CA LEU A 39 10.23 -14.40 -3.57
C LEU A 39 11.53 -14.53 -2.78
N LEU A 40 12.56 -13.75 -3.12
CA LEU A 40 13.80 -13.70 -2.34
C LEU A 40 13.57 -12.88 -1.07
N PRO A 41 14.29 -13.18 0.03
CA PRO A 41 14.29 -12.33 1.20
C PRO A 41 14.62 -10.88 0.80
N ALA A 42 13.95 -9.93 1.45
CA ALA A 42 14.32 -8.53 1.31
C ALA A 42 15.80 -8.34 1.67
N ALA A 43 16.45 -7.37 1.02
CA ALA A 43 17.80 -6.97 1.42
C ALA A 43 17.80 -6.58 2.90
N ALA A 44 18.92 -6.83 3.59
CA ALA A 44 19.07 -6.41 4.97
C ALA A 44 18.86 -4.91 5.09
N ALA A 45 18.20 -4.52 6.19
CA ALA A 45 17.97 -3.15 6.55
C ALA A 45 19.27 -2.31 6.51
N GLY A 46 19.22 -1.16 5.85
CA GLY A 46 20.33 -0.20 5.79
C GLY A 46 20.40 0.68 7.04
N PRO A 47 21.48 1.47 7.20
CA PRO A 47 21.64 2.38 8.34
C PRO A 47 20.72 3.62 8.32
N ARG A 48 19.84 3.75 7.32
CA ARG A 48 18.92 4.90 7.13
C ARG A 48 17.49 4.43 6.88
N ASP A 49 17.10 3.39 7.58
CA ASP A 49 15.83 2.74 7.33
C ASP A 49 14.70 3.50 8.01
N LEU A 50 13.63 3.68 7.23
CA LEU A 50 12.37 4.25 7.65
C LEU A 50 11.34 3.14 7.64
N VAL A 51 10.66 2.93 8.76
CA VAL A 51 9.55 1.98 8.82
C VAL A 51 8.28 2.72 8.46
N VAL A 52 7.63 2.31 7.37
CA VAL A 52 6.39 2.93 6.90
C VAL A 52 5.31 1.88 6.85
N VAL A 53 4.14 2.21 7.40
CA VAL A 53 2.93 1.40 7.28
C VAL A 53 1.93 2.15 6.42
N GLN A 54 1.38 1.45 5.43
CA GLN A 54 0.23 1.92 4.67
C GLN A 54 -0.94 0.99 4.92
N HIS A 55 -2.12 1.56 5.21
CA HIS A 55 -3.33 0.78 5.42
C HIS A 55 -4.58 1.49 4.90
N ASN A 56 -5.33 0.81 4.04
CA ASN A 56 -6.70 1.19 3.74
C ASN A 56 -7.57 0.71 4.90
N VAL A 57 -8.16 1.66 5.64
CA VAL A 57 -8.88 1.36 6.88
C VAL A 57 -10.28 0.83 6.68
N SER A 58 -10.75 0.71 5.43
CA SER A 58 -12.11 0.34 5.02
C SER A 58 -13.19 1.31 5.51
N ASP A 59 -14.03 1.75 4.58
CA ASP A 59 -15.24 2.54 4.88
C ASP A 59 -16.32 1.75 5.67
N GLU A 60 -16.20 0.43 5.74
CA GLU A 60 -17.10 -0.47 6.49
C GLU A 60 -16.51 -0.94 7.84
N ASN A 61 -15.38 -0.37 8.27
CA ASN A 61 -14.69 -0.81 9.47
C ASN A 61 -15.49 -0.57 10.76
N VAL A 62 -15.80 -1.68 11.45
CA VAL A 62 -16.59 -1.69 12.69
C VAL A 62 -15.77 -1.43 13.96
N ASP A 63 -14.44 -1.46 13.90
CA ASP A 63 -13.54 -1.17 15.04
C ASP A 63 -12.35 -0.26 14.65
N PRO A 64 -12.58 1.03 14.37
CA PRO A 64 -11.52 1.99 14.07
C PRO A 64 -10.46 2.10 15.18
N ALA A 65 -10.86 1.95 16.45
CA ALA A 65 -9.94 2.04 17.58
C ALA A 65 -9.00 0.82 17.67
N GLY A 66 -9.51 -0.38 17.37
CA GLY A 66 -8.72 -1.59 17.25
C GLY A 66 -7.73 -1.51 16.10
N THR A 67 -8.18 -1.06 14.92
CA THR A 67 -7.29 -0.81 13.78
C THR A 67 -6.19 0.18 14.14
N ALA A 68 -6.53 1.34 14.73
CA ALA A 68 -5.55 2.34 15.12
C ALA A 68 -4.53 1.82 16.15
N ARG A 69 -4.96 1.04 17.15
CA ARG A 69 -4.04 0.39 18.11
C ARG A 69 -3.10 -0.60 17.43
N ALA A 70 -3.63 -1.45 16.56
CA ALA A 70 -2.82 -2.41 15.81
C ALA A 70 -1.77 -1.72 14.93
N LEU A 71 -2.09 -0.57 14.34
CA LEU A 71 -1.14 0.25 13.59
C LEU A 71 -0.07 0.89 14.49
N ALA A 72 -0.46 1.37 15.67
CA ALA A 72 0.49 1.92 16.64
C ALA A 72 1.48 0.86 17.14
N ASP A 73 1.00 -0.36 17.41
CA ASP A 73 1.81 -1.48 17.89
C ASP A 73 2.89 -1.93 16.89
N VAL A 74 2.78 -1.59 15.60
CA VAL A 74 3.86 -1.84 14.61
C VAL A 74 5.11 -1.01 14.93
N GLY A 75 4.95 0.14 15.58
CA GLY A 75 6.07 1.03 15.91
C GLY A 75 6.69 1.71 14.68
N ALA A 76 5.93 1.89 13.60
CA ALA A 76 6.39 2.57 12.38
C ALA A 76 6.82 4.02 12.65
N ASP A 77 7.58 4.61 11.74
CA ASP A 77 7.91 6.04 11.76
C ASP A 77 6.80 6.88 11.13
N LEU A 78 6.18 6.33 10.08
CA LEU A 78 5.08 6.95 9.34
C LEU A 78 3.93 5.96 9.14
N VAL A 79 2.70 6.44 9.25
CA VAL A 79 1.46 5.69 9.00
C VAL A 79 0.60 6.44 7.99
N GLY A 80 0.44 5.87 6.79
CA GLY A 80 -0.40 6.39 5.72
C GLY A 80 -1.74 5.66 5.64
N LEU A 81 -2.85 6.37 5.84
CA LEU A 81 -4.20 5.81 5.85
C LEU A 81 -5.02 6.21 4.63
N GLN A 82 -5.87 5.29 4.15
CA GLN A 82 -6.83 5.50 3.07
C GLN A 82 -8.22 5.05 3.51
N GLU A 83 -9.26 5.59 2.86
CA GLU A 83 -10.67 5.39 3.25
C GLU A 83 -11.01 5.90 4.65
N LEU A 84 -10.30 6.94 5.10
CA LEU A 84 -10.65 7.62 6.32
C LEU A 84 -11.99 8.34 6.15
N LEU A 85 -12.99 7.86 6.89
CA LEU A 85 -14.30 8.50 6.93
C LEU A 85 -14.31 9.62 7.98
N PRO A 86 -15.02 10.74 7.71
CA PRO A 86 -15.08 11.88 8.63
C PRO A 86 -15.54 11.51 10.05
N HIS A 87 -16.44 10.54 10.19
CA HIS A 87 -16.96 10.12 11.51
C HIS A 87 -15.97 9.24 12.30
N ALA A 88 -15.05 8.55 11.62
CA ALA A 88 -14.05 7.69 12.25
C ALA A 88 -12.74 8.44 12.55
N LEU A 89 -12.46 9.53 11.82
CA LEU A 89 -11.23 10.32 11.94
C LEU A 89 -10.89 10.71 13.39
N PRO A 90 -11.80 11.23 14.23
CA PRO A 90 -11.46 11.59 15.62
C PRO A 90 -10.96 10.41 16.46
N THR A 91 -11.35 9.19 16.11
CA THR A 91 -10.85 7.98 16.78
C THR A 91 -9.40 7.70 16.40
N TYR A 92 -9.06 7.79 15.12
CA TYR A 92 -7.68 7.65 14.65
C TYR A 92 -6.77 8.73 15.24
N GLU A 93 -7.20 10.00 15.21
CA GLU A 93 -6.44 11.11 15.80
C GLU A 93 -6.13 10.86 17.27
N ARG A 94 -7.14 10.51 18.07
CA ARG A 94 -6.97 10.28 19.50
C ARG A 94 -6.09 9.08 19.81
N VAL A 95 -6.25 7.98 19.09
CA VAL A 95 -5.53 6.72 19.38
C VAL A 95 -4.09 6.79 18.91
N LEU A 96 -3.81 7.43 17.77
CA LEU A 96 -2.47 7.54 17.22
C LEU A 96 -1.66 8.70 17.84
N ALA A 97 -2.30 9.74 18.37
CA ALA A 97 -1.62 10.92 18.92
C ALA A 97 -0.46 10.67 19.90
N PRO A 98 -0.52 9.67 20.82
CA PRO A 98 0.59 9.41 21.75
C PRO A 98 1.90 9.07 21.06
N ASP A 99 1.83 8.31 19.96
CA ASP A 99 3.01 7.83 19.23
C ASP A 99 3.29 8.67 17.98
N TYR A 100 2.26 9.28 17.38
CA TYR A 100 2.33 10.04 16.14
C TYR A 100 1.68 11.43 16.31
N PRO A 101 2.38 12.38 16.94
CA PRO A 101 1.81 13.69 17.27
C PRO A 101 1.66 14.63 16.07
N TYR A 102 2.27 14.29 14.92
CA TYR A 102 2.18 15.09 13.70
C TYR A 102 1.31 14.37 12.68
N HIS A 103 0.23 15.01 12.24
CA HIS A 103 -0.64 14.44 11.23
C HIS A 103 -1.23 15.48 10.28
N VAL A 104 -1.57 15.02 9.08
CA VAL A 104 -2.32 15.78 8.09
C VAL A 104 -3.30 14.87 7.38
N VAL A 105 -4.51 15.38 7.10
CA VAL A 105 -5.58 14.64 6.42
C VAL A 105 -6.12 15.50 5.28
N HIS A 106 -6.18 14.91 4.08
CA HIS A 106 -6.79 15.49 2.89
C HIS A 106 -7.85 14.55 2.34
N GLY A 107 -9.12 14.95 2.41
CA GLY A 107 -10.24 14.11 1.97
C GLY A 107 -10.31 12.78 2.73
N THR A 108 -10.09 11.66 2.02
CA THR A 108 -10.12 10.31 2.62
C THR A 108 -8.74 9.68 2.83
N VAL A 109 -7.67 10.45 2.66
CA VAL A 109 -6.30 10.02 2.92
C VAL A 109 -5.68 10.84 4.04
N GLY A 110 -4.83 10.21 4.84
CA GLY A 110 -4.11 10.90 5.91
C GLY A 110 -2.74 10.30 6.19
N LEU A 111 -1.88 11.10 6.79
CA LEU A 111 -0.53 10.74 7.18
C LEU A 111 -0.34 11.09 8.66
N TRP A 112 0.13 10.12 9.44
CA TRP A 112 0.56 10.27 10.82
C TRP A 112 2.06 10.00 10.90
N SER A 113 2.77 10.77 11.72
CA SER A 113 4.23 10.79 11.76
C SER A 113 4.75 11.01 13.18
N LYS A 114 5.84 10.31 13.51
CA LYS A 114 6.68 10.61 14.67
C LYS A 114 7.50 11.89 14.50
N HIS A 115 7.70 12.30 13.25
CA HIS A 115 8.52 13.43 12.84
C HIS A 115 7.65 14.61 12.38
N PRO A 116 8.09 15.86 12.59
CA PRO A 116 7.37 17.04 12.10
C PRO A 116 7.03 16.92 10.62
N LEU A 117 5.82 17.36 10.25
CA LEU A 117 5.35 17.42 8.88
C LEU A 117 5.25 18.88 8.43
N THR A 118 5.73 19.15 7.23
CA THR A 118 5.68 20.46 6.57
C THR A 118 5.22 20.32 5.12
N GLU A 119 4.95 21.45 4.46
CA GLU A 119 4.60 21.52 3.03
C GLU A 119 3.51 20.53 2.59
N ASP A 120 2.43 20.44 3.36
CA ASP A 120 1.33 19.57 2.98
C ASP A 120 0.49 20.17 1.84
N ASP A 121 0.19 19.34 0.85
CA ASP A 121 -0.60 19.75 -0.32
C ASP A 121 -1.44 18.58 -0.83
N VAL A 122 -2.55 18.91 -1.50
CA VAL A 122 -3.38 17.95 -2.21
C VAL A 122 -2.70 17.59 -3.51
N VAL A 123 -2.47 16.29 -3.73
CA VAL A 123 -1.98 15.80 -5.01
C VAL A 123 -3.17 15.46 -5.88
N ASP A 124 -3.36 16.21 -6.95
CA ASP A 124 -4.44 15.96 -7.90
C ASP A 124 -4.14 14.71 -8.74
N ILE A 125 -4.69 13.59 -8.28
CA ILE A 125 -4.73 12.31 -8.97
C ILE A 125 -6.12 11.98 -9.53
N LYS A 126 -7.01 12.98 -9.66
CA LYS A 126 -8.42 12.77 -10.04
C LYS A 126 -8.52 12.43 -11.53
N PRO A 127 -9.08 11.26 -11.91
CA PRO A 127 -9.41 10.98 -13.30
C PRO A 127 -10.42 11.99 -13.84
N ARG A 128 -10.30 12.33 -15.13
CA ARG A 128 -11.13 13.36 -15.79
C ARG A 128 -12.61 12.98 -15.83
N GLU A 129 -12.90 11.70 -15.78
CA GLU A 129 -14.24 11.12 -15.88
C GLU A 129 -15.02 11.23 -14.56
N ILE A 130 -14.33 11.43 -13.42
CA ILE A 130 -14.99 11.62 -12.12
C ILE A 130 -15.48 13.06 -12.03
N THR A 131 -16.77 13.27 -11.75
CA THR A 131 -17.35 14.62 -11.67
C THR A 131 -17.52 15.10 -10.23
N GLU A 132 -17.60 14.16 -9.29
CA GLU A 132 -17.77 14.39 -7.87
C GLU A 132 -16.51 15.00 -7.22
N PRO A 133 -16.64 15.69 -6.07
CA PRO A 133 -15.50 16.10 -5.28
C PRO A 133 -14.61 14.90 -4.93
N TRP A 134 -13.31 15.04 -5.13
CA TRP A 134 -12.36 13.96 -4.97
C TRP A 134 -11.05 14.52 -4.42
N SER A 135 -10.69 14.09 -3.21
CA SER A 135 -9.41 14.38 -2.59
C SER A 135 -8.89 13.09 -1.98
N ARG A 136 -7.97 12.45 -2.71
CA ARG A 136 -7.43 11.12 -2.38
C ARG A 136 -5.91 11.05 -2.60
N GLY A 137 -5.27 12.20 -2.79
CA GLY A 137 -3.83 12.34 -2.93
C GLY A 137 -3.33 13.39 -1.95
N LEU A 138 -2.27 13.05 -1.22
CA LEU A 138 -1.64 13.89 -0.22
C LEU A 138 -0.13 13.85 -0.43
N ARG A 139 0.51 15.02 -0.39
CA ARG A 139 1.95 15.17 -0.24
C ARG A 139 2.22 15.86 1.10
N ALA A 140 3.26 15.45 1.79
CA ALA A 140 3.88 16.22 2.88
C ALA A 140 5.39 15.95 2.91
N VAL A 141 6.15 16.78 3.61
CA VAL A 141 7.56 16.56 3.89
C VAL A 141 7.72 16.19 5.36
N ALA A 142 8.36 15.05 5.64
CA ALA A 142 8.70 14.62 6.98
C ALA A 142 10.16 14.94 7.30
N ASP A 143 10.40 15.65 8.41
CA ASP A 143 11.74 15.97 8.91
C ASP A 143 12.32 14.77 9.69
N ALA A 144 12.78 13.77 8.94
CA ALA A 144 13.30 12.52 9.50
C ALA A 144 14.78 12.66 9.92
N PRO A 145 15.30 11.80 10.82
CA PRO A 145 16.70 11.90 11.30
C PRO A 145 17.76 11.83 10.18
N GLN A 146 17.43 11.19 9.06
CA GLN A 146 18.28 11.06 7.88
C GLN A 146 18.15 12.23 6.87
N GLY A 147 17.29 13.21 7.15
CA GLY A 147 16.97 14.36 6.30
C GLY A 147 15.49 14.42 5.93
N GLU A 148 15.12 15.47 5.19
CA GLU A 148 13.76 15.69 4.70
C GLU A 148 13.34 14.60 3.70
N ILE A 149 12.15 14.02 3.92
CA ILE A 149 11.58 12.98 3.07
C ILE A 149 10.21 13.44 2.57
N ALA A 150 10.05 13.53 1.25
CA ALA A 150 8.74 13.75 0.65
C ALA A 150 7.92 12.45 0.72
N VAL A 151 6.74 12.52 1.34
CA VAL A 151 5.82 11.40 1.54
C VAL A 151 4.57 11.64 0.71
N TYR A 152 4.13 10.62 -0.01
CA TYR A 152 2.92 10.64 -0.81
C TYR A 152 1.96 9.56 -0.31
N VAL A 153 0.72 9.95 0.00
CA VAL A 153 -0.37 9.02 0.30
C VAL A 153 -1.40 9.13 -0.82
N ALA A 154 -1.62 8.05 -1.54
CA ALA A 154 -2.50 8.02 -2.72
C ALA A 154 -3.49 6.86 -2.64
N HIS A 155 -4.78 7.17 -2.85
CA HIS A 155 -5.84 6.17 -2.99
C HIS A 155 -6.47 6.27 -4.38
N LEU A 156 -5.94 5.45 -5.30
CA LEU A 156 -6.42 5.39 -6.68
C LEU A 156 -7.87 4.86 -6.75
N PRO A 157 -8.64 5.24 -7.79
CA PRO A 157 -9.97 4.69 -8.01
C PRO A 157 -9.92 3.16 -8.18
N SER A 158 -10.87 2.46 -7.56
CA SER A 158 -10.99 1.01 -7.73
C SER A 158 -11.40 0.68 -9.17
N VAL A 159 -10.74 -0.32 -9.77
CA VAL A 159 -11.19 -0.88 -11.05
C VAL A 159 -12.37 -1.83 -10.78
N ARG A 160 -13.53 -1.53 -11.35
CA ARG A 160 -14.69 -2.45 -11.36
C ARG A 160 -14.86 -2.96 -12.79
N VAL A 161 -14.60 -4.25 -13.00
CA VAL A 161 -14.93 -4.90 -14.27
C VAL A 161 -16.40 -5.29 -14.18
N GLY A 162 -17.26 -4.53 -14.87
CA GLY A 162 -18.68 -4.85 -15.05
C GLY A 162 -18.93 -5.71 -16.28
#